data_AF-A0A938FK67-F1
#
_entry.id   AF-A0A938FK67-F1
#
_cell.length_a   1.000
_cell.length_b   1.000
_cell.length_c   1.000
_cell.angle_alpha   90.00
_cell.angle_beta   90.00
_cell.angle_gamma   90.00
#
_symmetry.space_group_name_H-M   'P 1'
#
loop_
_entity.id
_entity.type
_entity.pdbx_description
1 polymer ?
#
loop_
_entity_poly.entity_id
_entity_poly.type
_entity_poly.pdbx_seq_one_letter_code
_entity_poly.pdbx_strand_id
1 'polypeptide(L)'
;MTTTAGHTEHMEHEAHGEHAEHGMTTIGYIKVALVLAALTALEVATYFVDFGPFFMPLLLILMCVKFFIVVSYFMHLKFDSKIFSFMFYTGLFLAIGVYATFLATFKFFTA
;
A
#
# COMPACT_ATOMS: atom_id res chain seq x y z
N MET A 1 -43.25 -3.49 -45.36
CA MET A 1 -42.52 -4.69 -44.91
C MET A 1 -41.13 -4.25 -44.51
N THR A 2 -40.48 -4.59 -43.40
CA THR A 2 -40.80 -5.18 -42.09
C THR A 2 -39.49 -4.97 -41.30
N THR A 3 -39.63 -4.58 -40.03
CA THR A 3 -38.60 -4.43 -38.99
C THR A 3 -37.67 -5.64 -38.83
N THR A 4 -36.43 -5.44 -38.34
CA THR A 4 -35.62 -6.31 -37.44
C THR A 4 -34.27 -5.59 -37.18
N ALA A 5 -34.10 -4.89 -36.05
CA ALA A 5 -33.57 -5.36 -34.76
C ALA A 5 -32.03 -5.45 -34.72
N GLY A 6 -31.42 -4.81 -33.72
CA GLY A 6 -30.01 -5.02 -33.40
C GLY A 6 -29.30 -3.81 -32.81
N HIS A 7 -29.84 -3.25 -31.72
CA HIS A 7 -29.01 -2.61 -30.70
C HIS A 7 -28.06 -3.70 -30.16
N THR A 8 -26.85 -3.76 -30.68
CA THR A 8 -25.77 -4.57 -30.12
C THR A 8 -24.76 -3.63 -29.49
N GLU A 9 -25.04 -3.27 -28.24
CA GLU A 9 -23.98 -3.05 -27.27
C GLU A 9 -23.20 -4.36 -27.15
N HIS A 10 -21.91 -4.37 -27.50
CA HIS A 10 -20.97 -5.32 -26.91
C HIS A 10 -19.51 -4.86 -27.12
N MET A 11 -18.94 -4.41 -26.01
CA MET A 11 -17.56 -4.66 -25.58
C MET A 11 -16.43 -4.27 -26.54
N GLU A 12 -16.04 -3.01 -26.48
CA GLU A 12 -14.62 -2.67 -26.56
C GLU A 12 -14.21 -2.14 -25.20
N HIS A 13 -13.60 -3.03 -24.40
CA HIS A 13 -12.74 -2.61 -23.30
C HIS A 13 -11.49 -2.02 -23.97
N GLU A 14 -11.61 -0.80 -24.48
CA GLU A 14 -10.46 -0.01 -24.90
C GLU A 14 -9.64 0.26 -23.64
N ALA A 15 -8.61 -0.57 -23.46
CA ALA A 15 -7.50 -0.32 -22.57
C ALA A 15 -6.86 1.01 -23.00
N HIS A 16 -7.36 2.10 -22.44
CA HIS A 16 -6.85 3.43 -22.68
C HIS A 16 -5.39 3.51 -22.23
N GLY A 17 -4.52 3.64 -23.24
CA GLY A 17 -3.53 4.71 -23.26
C GLY A 17 -2.14 4.33 -22.78
N GLU A 18 -1.39 3.67 -23.67
CA GLU A 18 0.04 3.94 -23.77
C GLU A 18 0.25 5.38 -24.28
N HIS A 19 0.66 6.28 -23.38
CA HIS A 19 1.43 7.47 -23.75
C HIS A 19 2.77 7.41 -23.02
N ALA A 20 3.81 7.14 -23.81
CA ALA A 20 5.20 7.19 -23.42
C ALA A 20 5.75 8.63 -23.49
N GLU A 21 6.74 8.87 -22.64
CA GLU A 21 7.68 9.99 -22.55
C GLU A 21 7.39 11.14 -21.54
N HIS A 22 8.42 11.35 -20.70
CA HIS A 22 8.64 12.37 -19.66
C HIS A 22 7.99 12.11 -18.28
N GLY A 23 8.74 11.41 -17.44
CA GLY A 23 8.40 11.13 -16.05
C GLY A 23 8.55 9.64 -15.81
N MET A 24 9.29 9.28 -14.77
CA MET A 24 9.48 7.92 -14.33
C MET A 24 8.20 7.07 -14.47
N THR A 25 8.30 6.03 -15.28
CA THR A 25 7.20 5.42 -16.02
C THR A 25 6.04 5.03 -15.10
N THR A 26 4.82 5.50 -15.41
CA THR A 26 3.54 5.10 -14.78
C THR A 26 3.43 3.59 -14.52
N ILE A 27 4.05 2.79 -15.38
CA ILE A 27 4.18 1.32 -15.27
C ILE A 27 4.85 0.89 -13.94
N GLY A 28 5.82 1.63 -13.42
CA GLY A 28 6.48 1.36 -12.14
C GLY A 28 5.51 1.45 -10.96
N TYR A 29 4.69 2.49 -10.91
CA TYR A 29 3.66 2.65 -9.87
C TYR A 29 2.58 1.57 -9.96
N ILE A 30 2.16 1.21 -11.18
CA ILE A 30 1.18 0.14 -11.40
C ILE A 30 1.73 -1.20 -10.89
N LYS A 31 3.01 -1.50 -11.13
CA LYS A 31 3.64 -2.72 -10.59
C LYS A 31 3.65 -2.74 -9.07
N VAL A 32 3.97 -1.61 -8.43
CA VAL A 32 3.95 -1.51 -6.95
C VAL A 32 2.52 -1.63 -6.41
N ALA A 33 1.53 -1.03 -7.09
CA ALA A 33 0.12 -1.20 -6.77
C ALA A 33 -0.31 -2.66 -6.81
N LEU A 34 0.10 -3.39 -7.85
CA LEU A 34 -0.18 -4.83 -7.97
C LEU A 34 0.45 -5.64 -6.84
N VAL A 35 1.70 -5.34 -6.47
CA VAL A 35 2.37 -6.00 -5.33
C VAL A 35 1.61 -5.71 -4.02
N LEU A 36 1.20 -4.45 -3.80
CA LEU A 36 0.44 -4.07 -2.60
C LEU A 36 -0.94 -4.75 -2.58
N ALA A 37 -1.60 -4.86 -3.72
CA ALA A 37 -2.86 -5.58 -3.88
C ALA A 37 -2.68 -7.07 -3.57
N ALA A 38 -1.61 -7.70 -4.08
CA ALA A 38 -1.28 -9.09 -3.78
C ALA A 38 -0.99 -9.32 -2.29
N LEU A 39 -0.24 -8.43 -1.64
CA LEU A 39 -0.01 -8.48 -0.19
C LEU A 39 -1.33 -8.31 0.59
N THR A 40 -2.29 -7.56 0.05
CA THR A 40 -3.62 -7.36 0.65
C THR A 40 -4.53 -8.56 0.45
N ALA A 41 -4.51 -9.17 -0.73
CA ALA A 41 -5.15 -10.46 -0.94
C ALA A 41 -4.56 -11.54 -0.02
N LEU A 42 -3.23 -11.56 0.16
CA LEU A 42 -2.56 -12.48 1.08
C LEU A 42 -3.01 -12.26 2.53
N GLU A 43 -3.05 -11.01 3.00
CA GLU A 43 -3.58 -10.68 4.34
C GLU A 43 -5.03 -11.18 4.48
N VAL A 44 -5.89 -10.88 3.50
CA VAL A 44 -7.28 -11.34 3.53
C VAL A 44 -7.35 -12.88 3.55
N ALA A 45 -6.53 -13.56 2.74
CA ALA A 45 -6.44 -15.02 2.71
C ALA A 45 -6.01 -15.61 4.05
N THR A 46 -5.18 -14.91 4.84
CA THR A 46 -4.80 -15.37 6.18
C THR A 46 -5.96 -15.37 7.18
N TYR A 47 -7.04 -14.64 6.94
CA TYR A 47 -8.26 -14.77 7.75
C TYR A 47 -9.08 -16.02 7.41
N PHE A 48 -8.92 -16.56 6.20
CA PHE A 48 -9.63 -17.77 5.76
C PHE A 48 -8.87 -19.06 6.13
N VAL A 49 -7.58 -18.96 6.44
CA VAL A 49 -6.72 -20.10 6.77
C VAL A 49 -6.19 -19.92 8.18
N ASP A 50 -6.47 -20.86 9.07
CA ASP A 50 -6.03 -20.79 10.47
C ASP A 50 -4.52 -21.08 10.58
N PHE A 51 -3.72 -20.02 10.69
CA PHE A 51 -2.27 -20.08 10.90
C PHE A 51 -1.86 -20.25 12.38
N GLY A 52 -2.82 -20.52 13.26
CA GLY A 52 -2.59 -20.73 14.69
C GLY A 52 -1.86 -19.55 15.35
N PRO A 53 -0.93 -19.78 16.30
CA PRO A 53 -0.29 -18.72 17.07
C PRO A 53 0.63 -17.80 16.22
N PHE A 54 1.00 -18.21 15.00
CA PHE A 54 1.81 -17.40 14.09
C PHE A 54 1.00 -16.35 13.30
N PHE A 55 -0.33 -16.40 13.36
CA PHE A 55 -1.20 -15.45 12.67
C PHE A 55 -0.93 -13.99 13.06
N MET A 56 -0.83 -13.72 14.37
CA MET A 56 -0.61 -12.37 14.90
C MET A 56 0.73 -11.74 14.46
N PRO A 57 1.89 -12.40 14.63
CA PRO A 57 3.16 -11.84 14.15
C PRO A 57 3.21 -11.74 12.61
N LEU A 58 2.59 -12.68 11.88
CA LEU A 58 2.51 -12.62 10.41
C LEU A 58 1.76 -11.37 9.95
N LEU A 59 0.58 -11.10 10.52
CA LEU A 59 -0.21 -9.91 10.20
C LEU A 59 0.53 -8.62 10.53
N LEU A 60 1.21 -8.57 11.68
CA LEU A 60 2.01 -7.41 12.08
C LEU A 60 3.13 -7.13 11.06
N ILE A 61 3.82 -8.18 10.59
CA ILE A 61 4.87 -8.05 9.57
C ILE A 61 4.26 -7.57 8.25
N LEU A 62 3.13 -8.14 7.80
CA LEU A 62 2.46 -7.72 6.57
C LEU A 62 2.01 -6.25 6.63
N MET A 63 1.48 -5.80 7.77
CA MET A 63 1.15 -4.39 8.03
C MET A 63 2.38 -3.48 7.87
N CYS A 64 3.48 -3.82 8.55
CA CYS A 64 4.73 -3.05 8.46
C CYS A 64 5.24 -2.98 7.01
N VAL A 65 5.31 -4.13 6.32
CA VAL A 65 5.80 -4.20 4.93
C VAL A 65 4.98 -3.33 4.00
N LYS A 66 3.64 -3.42 4.08
CA LYS A 66 2.75 -2.57 3.27
C LYS A 66 2.95 -1.10 3.56
N PHE A 67 3.03 -0.73 4.84
CA PHE A 67 3.28 0.64 5.24
C PHE A 67 4.57 1.19 4.62
N PHE A 68 5.69 0.45 4.69
CA PHE A 68 6.95 0.86 4.07
C PHE A 68 6.86 1.02 2.55
N ILE A 69 6.19 0.09 1.86
CA ILE A 69 6.00 0.17 0.41
C ILE A 69 5.18 1.41 0.04
N VAL A 70 4.07 1.66 0.75
CA VAL A 70 3.21 2.83 0.52
C VAL A 70 3.96 4.14 0.74
N VAL A 71 4.67 4.26 1.85
CA VAL A 71 5.46 5.46 2.17
C VAL A 71 6.57 5.68 1.13
N SER A 72 7.30 4.63 0.75
CA SER A 72 8.43 4.77 -0.17
C SER A 72 8.01 5.10 -1.60
N TYR A 73 6.95 4.46 -2.09
CA TYR A 73 6.55 4.53 -3.50
C TYR A 73 5.32 5.40 -3.74
N PHE A 74 4.25 5.25 -2.97
CA PHE A 74 3.00 5.99 -3.18
C PHE A 74 3.03 7.42 -2.60
N MET A 75 3.77 7.66 -1.52
CA MET A 75 4.02 9.02 -1.04
C MET A 75 5.16 9.73 -1.78
N HIS A 76 5.63 9.16 -2.90
CA HIS A 76 6.61 9.77 -3.82
C HIS A 76 8.01 9.99 -3.22
N LEU A 77 8.26 9.60 -1.97
CA LEU A 77 9.49 9.85 -1.23
C LEU A 77 10.76 9.29 -1.89
N LYS A 78 10.65 8.18 -2.63
CA LYS A 78 11.78 7.58 -3.35
C LYS A 78 12.20 8.36 -4.60
N PHE A 79 11.30 9.17 -5.14
CA PHE A 79 11.49 9.90 -6.39
C PHE A 79 11.56 11.42 -6.18
N ASP A 80 11.20 11.86 -4.98
CA ASP A 80 11.41 13.22 -4.50
C ASP A 80 12.77 13.39 -3.79
N SER A 81 13.09 14.64 -3.47
CA SER A 81 14.30 15.05 -2.76
C SER A 81 14.38 14.36 -1.39
N LYS A 82 15.59 13.92 -1.02
CA LYS A 82 15.89 13.25 0.27
C LYS A 82 15.40 14.03 1.51
N ILE A 83 15.12 15.32 1.38
CA ILE A 83 14.55 16.17 2.43
C ILE A 83 13.16 15.69 2.89
N PHE A 84 12.28 15.28 1.98
CA PHE A 84 10.94 14.79 2.34
C PHE A 84 11.02 13.43 3.01
N SER A 85 11.89 12.55 2.50
CA SER A 85 12.18 11.26 3.14
C SER A 85 12.70 11.47 4.56
N PHE A 86 13.67 12.38 4.73
CA PHE A 86 14.25 12.69 6.03
C PHE A 86 13.20 13.25 6.99
N MET A 87 12.40 14.24 6.57
CA MET A 87 11.35 14.83 7.39
C MET A 87 10.33 13.78 7.86
N PHE A 88 9.92 12.86 6.97
CA PHE A 88 9.04 11.76 7.33
C PHE A 88 9.67 10.82 8.37
N TYR A 89 10.92 10.37 8.17
CA TYR A 89 11.60 9.51 9.12
C TYR A 89 11.85 10.18 10.47
N THR A 90 12.19 11.48 10.49
CA THR A 90 12.31 12.23 11.74
C THR A 90 10.97 12.35 12.47
N GLY A 91 9.87 12.56 11.75
CA GLY A 91 8.51 12.56 12.30
C GLY A 91 8.10 11.19 12.83
N LEU A 92 8.43 10.10 12.13
CA LEU A 92 8.19 8.74 12.59
C LEU A 92 8.98 8.42 13.86
N PHE A 93 10.26 8.80 13.91
CA PHE A 93 11.10 8.64 15.09
C PHE A 93 10.57 9.44 16.28
N LEU A 94 10.16 10.70 16.05
CA LEU A 94 9.55 11.55 17.05
C LEU A 94 8.23 10.94 17.55
N ALA A 95 7.37 10.45 16.67
CA ALA A 95 6.09 9.82 17.03
C ALA A 95 6.31 8.59 17.94
N ILE A 96 7.26 7.72 17.58
CA ILE A 96 7.64 6.56 18.40
C ILE A 96 8.20 7.03 19.75
N GLY A 97 9.07 8.05 19.76
CA GLY A 97 9.66 8.59 20.98
C GLY A 97 8.64 9.22 21.93
N VAL A 98 7.70 10.01 21.41
CA VAL A 98 6.61 10.60 22.20
C VAL A 98 5.69 9.52 22.72
N TYR A 99 5.34 8.52 21.90
CA TYR A 99 4.53 7.39 22.32
C TYR A 99 5.21 6.57 23.43
N ALA A 100 6.50 6.26 23.29
CA ALA A 100 7.28 5.57 24.31
C ALA A 100 7.38 6.38 25.61
N THR A 101 7.58 7.70 25.51
CA THR A 101 7.64 8.62 26.65
C THR A 101 6.30 8.68 27.38
N PHE A 102 5.19 8.72 26.62
CA PHE A 102 3.84 8.65 27.15
C PHE A 102 3.64 7.34 27.94
N LEU A 103 3.95 6.18 27.35
CA LEU A 103 3.86 4.88 28.03
C LEU A 103 4.75 4.81 29.29
N ALA A 104 5.96 5.37 29.24
CA ALA A 104 6.86 5.45 30.39
C ALA A 104 6.28 6.33 31.53
N THR A 105 5.59 7.42 31.18
CA THR A 105 4.95 8.34 32.15
C THR A 105 3.82 7.64 32.91
N PHE A 106 3.04 6.77 32.26
CA PHE A 106 2.01 5.96 32.92
C PHE A 106 2.58 4.83 33.80
N LYS A 107 3.90 4.78 34.04
CA LYS A 107 4.55 3.73 34.84
C LYS A 107 4.23 2.32 34.32
N PHE A 108 3.88 2.15 33.04
CA PHE A 108 3.56 0.85 32.45
C PHE A 108 4.74 -0.14 32.51
N PHE A 109 5.98 0.36 32.56
CA PHE A 109 7.21 -0.41 32.72
C PHE A 109 7.69 -0.54 34.19
N THR A 110 7.00 0.09 35.15
CA THR A 110 7.26 -0.08 36.59
C THR A 110 6.18 -1.00 37.15
N ALA A 111 6.38 -2.30 36.94
CA ALA A 111 5.84 -3.35 37.80
C ALA A 111 6.93 -3.75 38.80
#